data_AF-A0A7C1SYM1-F1
#
_entry.id   AF-A0A7C1SYM1-F1
#
_cell.length_a   1.000
_cell.length_b   1.000
_cell.length_c   1.000
_cell.angle_alpha   90.00
_cell.angle_beta   90.00
_cell.angle_gamma   90.00
#
_symmetry.space_group_name_H-M   'P 1'
#
loop_
_entity.id
_entity.type
_entity.pdbx_description
1 polymer ?
#
loop_
_entity_poly.entity_id
_entity_poly.type
_entity_poly.pdbx_seq_one_letter_code
_entity_poly.pdbx_strand_id
1 'polypeptide(L)'
;MYATVTDMIARFGETQIIRLSQPEDRTAETVDEDKVNIALTDASGVIDGYIRGRYFVPIAAPPAEIVRATCILARYDLSDTERSSPTEEMSKGRADVIKWLESISKELVNLDVPRARVTGTDQVGSGPRISDRGRVFSQDTLRGF
;
A
#
# COMPACT_ATOMS: atom_id res chain seq x y z
N MET A 1 -7.60 6.83 4.07
CA MET A 1 -8.25 6.78 2.74
C MET A 1 -7.41 7.56 1.76
N TYR A 2 -7.13 7.02 0.58
CA TYR A 2 -6.20 7.63 -0.39
C TYR A 2 -6.85 8.32 -1.59
N ALA A 3 -8.11 8.03 -1.87
CA ALA A 3 -8.87 8.64 -2.95
C ALA A 3 -10.24 9.09 -2.44
N THR A 4 -10.88 9.99 -3.15
CA THR A 4 -12.19 10.56 -2.80
C THR A 4 -13.26 10.12 -3.81
N VAL A 5 -14.54 10.36 -3.47
CA VAL A 5 -15.67 10.16 -4.39
C VAL A 5 -15.47 10.99 -5.67
N THR A 6 -14.97 12.22 -5.54
CA THR A 6 -14.67 13.08 -6.68
C THR A 6 -13.62 12.47 -7.61
N ASP A 7 -12.58 11.82 -7.08
CA ASP A 7 -11.57 11.12 -7.90
C ASP A 7 -12.18 9.96 -8.69
N MET A 8 -13.12 9.23 -8.07
CA MET A 8 -13.86 8.17 -8.75
C MET A 8 -14.76 8.70 -9.85
N ILE A 9 -15.50 9.77 -9.60
CA ILE A 9 -16.36 10.44 -10.59
C ILE A 9 -15.51 10.98 -11.75
N ALA A 10 -14.39 11.66 -11.45
CA ALA A 10 -13.51 12.21 -12.47
C ALA A 10 -12.90 11.12 -13.38
N ARG A 11 -12.70 9.91 -12.85
CA ARG A 11 -12.05 8.81 -13.58
C ARG A 11 -13.02 7.89 -14.33
N PHE A 12 -14.20 7.64 -13.78
CA PHE A 12 -15.16 6.66 -14.31
C PHE A 12 -16.48 7.27 -14.79
N GLY A 13 -16.74 8.54 -14.44
CA GLY A 13 -17.97 9.22 -14.73
C GLY A 13 -19.04 9.01 -13.66
N GLU A 14 -19.82 10.07 -13.42
CA GLU A 14 -20.84 10.12 -12.37
C GLU A 14 -21.89 9.01 -12.53
N THR A 15 -22.43 8.84 -13.75
CA THR A 15 -23.45 7.82 -14.03
C THR A 15 -22.97 6.41 -13.68
N GLN A 16 -21.70 6.09 -13.93
CA GLN A 16 -21.18 4.78 -13.59
C GLN A 16 -21.12 4.59 -12.08
N ILE A 17 -20.67 5.59 -11.34
CA ILE A 17 -20.56 5.51 -9.89
C ILE A 17 -21.93 5.42 -9.23
N ILE A 18 -22.94 6.16 -9.70
CA ILE A 18 -24.33 6.05 -9.22
C ILE A 18 -24.83 4.60 -9.34
N ARG A 19 -24.62 3.98 -10.51
CA ARG A 19 -25.07 2.60 -10.78
C ARG A 19 -24.36 1.55 -9.92
N LEU A 20 -23.09 1.78 -9.60
CA LEU A 20 -22.30 0.89 -8.76
C LEU A 20 -22.61 1.09 -7.26
N SER A 21 -22.88 2.33 -6.84
CA SER A 21 -23.25 2.62 -5.46
C SER A 21 -24.66 2.13 -5.14
N GLN A 22 -25.60 2.24 -6.07
CA GLN A 22 -27.00 1.86 -5.86
C GLN A 22 -27.47 0.83 -6.91
N PRO A 23 -26.97 -0.41 -6.90
CA PRO A 23 -27.35 -1.42 -7.88
C PRO A 23 -28.81 -1.87 -7.73
N GLU A 24 -29.40 -1.75 -6.53
CA GLU A 24 -30.83 -2.02 -6.28
C GLU A 24 -31.78 -0.94 -6.81
N ASP A 25 -31.36 0.33 -6.89
CA ASP A 25 -32.19 1.45 -7.33
C ASP A 25 -31.81 1.93 -8.74
N ARG A 26 -32.63 1.55 -9.72
CA ARG A 26 -32.42 1.97 -11.12
C ARG A 26 -32.87 3.41 -11.41
N THR A 27 -33.55 4.05 -10.47
CA THR A 27 -34.01 5.45 -10.57
C THR A 27 -33.10 6.43 -9.84
N ALA A 28 -32.08 5.94 -9.11
CA ALA A 28 -31.10 6.79 -8.46
C ALA A 28 -30.44 7.77 -9.44
N GLU A 29 -30.45 9.04 -9.05
CA GLU A 29 -29.79 10.15 -9.77
C GLU A 29 -28.59 10.70 -9.00
N THR A 30 -28.39 10.26 -7.76
CA THR A 30 -27.31 10.71 -6.88
C THR A 30 -26.41 9.56 -6.46
N VAL A 31 -25.14 9.84 -6.24
CA VAL A 31 -24.19 8.86 -5.72
C VAL A 31 -24.50 8.61 -4.24
N ASP A 32 -24.53 7.34 -3.83
CA ASP A 32 -24.49 6.98 -2.42
C ASP A 32 -23.02 7.09 -1.94
N GLU A 33 -22.69 8.26 -1.41
CA GLU A 33 -21.32 8.59 -0.98
C GLU A 33 -20.85 7.69 0.17
N ASP A 34 -21.74 7.28 1.07
CA ASP A 34 -21.37 6.45 2.22
C ASP A 34 -20.86 5.09 1.76
N LYS A 35 -21.58 4.46 0.83
CA LYS A 35 -21.17 3.15 0.28
C LYS A 35 -19.86 3.25 -0.52
N VAL A 36 -19.67 4.33 -1.29
CA VAL A 36 -18.42 4.58 -2.03
C VAL A 36 -17.26 4.82 -1.07
N ASN A 37 -17.47 5.58 0.02
CA ASN A 37 -16.46 5.84 1.03
C ASN A 37 -16.04 4.58 1.79
N ILE A 38 -16.97 3.65 2.04
CA ILE A 38 -16.65 2.33 2.61
C ILE A 38 -15.71 1.57 1.67
N ALA A 39 -16.07 1.44 0.38
CA ALA A 39 -15.23 0.76 -0.59
C ALA A 39 -13.84 1.41 -0.76
N LEU A 40 -13.77 2.75 -0.75
CA LEU A 40 -12.50 3.49 -0.78
C LEU A 40 -11.66 3.25 0.48
N THR A 41 -12.29 3.10 1.64
CA THR A 41 -11.62 2.80 2.90
C THR A 41 -11.04 1.39 2.89
N ASP A 42 -11.81 0.40 2.45
CA ASP A 42 -11.39 -0.99 2.33
C ASP A 42 -10.23 -1.12 1.33
N ALA A 43 -10.36 -0.51 0.15
CA ALA A 43 -9.29 -0.45 -0.86
C ALA A 43 -8.02 0.22 -0.32
N SER A 44 -8.15 1.26 0.49
CA SER A 44 -7.00 1.90 1.15
C SER A 44 -6.33 0.96 2.16
N GLY A 45 -7.13 0.20 2.93
CA GLY A 45 -6.63 -0.82 3.86
C GLY A 45 -5.88 -1.96 3.17
N VAL A 46 -6.33 -2.37 1.98
CA VAL A 46 -5.62 -3.35 1.14
C VAL A 46 -4.25 -2.81 0.73
N ILE A 47 -4.21 -1.59 0.19
CA ILE A 47 -2.96 -0.94 -0.23
C ILE A 47 -1.99 -0.83 0.96
N ASP A 48 -2.48 -0.37 2.11
CA ASP A 48 -1.73 -0.27 3.36
C ASP A 48 -1.06 -1.58 3.75
N GLY A 49 -1.77 -2.70 3.62
CA GLY A 49 -1.24 -4.03 3.88
C GLY A 49 0.03 -4.35 3.07
N TYR A 50 0.08 -3.95 1.80
CA TYR A 50 1.22 -4.21 0.92
C TYR A 50 2.40 -3.26 1.14
N ILE A 51 2.14 -2.01 1.53
CA ILE A 51 3.19 -0.97 1.60
C ILE A 51 3.71 -0.70 3.02
N ARG A 52 3.00 -1.14 4.07
CA ARG A 52 3.33 -0.88 5.49
C ARG A 52 4.69 -1.43 5.91
N GLY A 53 5.23 -2.45 5.22
CA GLY A 53 6.57 -2.96 5.48
C GLY A 53 7.70 -1.98 5.16
N ARG A 54 7.42 -0.91 4.39
CA ARG A 54 8.46 -0.06 3.78
C ARG A 54 8.18 1.44 3.87
N TYR A 55 6.93 1.85 3.87
CA TYR A 55 6.52 3.24 3.88
C TYR A 55 5.74 3.58 5.14
N PHE A 56 5.72 4.86 5.50
CA PHE A 56 4.84 5.33 6.55
C PHE A 56 3.39 5.27 6.06
N VAL A 57 2.57 4.60 6.85
CA VAL A 57 1.16 4.36 6.57
C VAL A 57 0.32 4.93 7.71
N PRO A 58 -0.76 5.68 7.43
CA PRO A 58 -1.23 6.08 6.10
C PRO A 58 -0.32 7.12 5.43
N ILE A 59 -0.15 7.03 4.10
CA ILE A 59 0.60 8.03 3.33
C ILE A 59 -0.15 9.38 3.41
N ALA A 60 0.49 10.41 3.96
CA ALA A 60 -0.12 11.73 4.12
C ALA A 60 -0.45 12.43 2.79
N ALA A 61 0.42 12.28 1.79
CA ALA A 61 0.23 12.83 0.45
C ALA A 61 0.34 11.68 -0.57
N PRO A 62 -0.76 10.97 -0.88
CA PRO A 62 -0.72 9.85 -1.79
C PRO A 62 -0.37 10.31 -3.21
N PRO A 63 0.62 9.70 -3.89
CA PRO A 63 0.91 10.01 -5.27
C PRO A 63 -0.25 9.56 -6.17
N ALA A 64 -0.36 10.16 -7.35
CA ALA A 64 -1.45 9.88 -8.30
C ALA A 64 -1.60 8.39 -8.66
N GLU A 65 -0.52 7.61 -8.53
CA GLU A 65 -0.52 6.17 -8.74
C GLU A 65 -1.29 5.40 -7.67
N ILE A 66 -1.13 5.80 -6.40
CA ILE A 66 -1.86 5.22 -5.28
C ILE A 66 -3.33 5.62 -5.37
N VAL A 67 -3.63 6.89 -5.65
CA VAL A 67 -5.02 7.37 -5.87
C VAL A 67 -5.71 6.53 -6.96
N ARG A 68 -5.03 6.33 -8.09
CA ARG A 68 -5.51 5.48 -9.19
C ARG A 68 -5.76 4.04 -8.74
N ALA A 69 -4.81 3.43 -8.03
CA ALA A 69 -4.93 2.07 -7.55
C ALA A 69 -6.13 1.91 -6.59
N THR A 70 -6.31 2.86 -5.67
CA THR A 70 -7.45 2.88 -4.74
C THR A 70 -8.77 2.96 -5.49
N CYS A 71 -8.88 3.83 -6.51
CA CYS A 71 -10.10 3.95 -7.31
C CYS A 71 -10.45 2.65 -8.07
N ILE A 72 -9.45 1.94 -8.61
CA ILE A 72 -9.65 0.68 -9.34
C ILE A 72 -10.12 -0.43 -8.40
N LEU A 73 -9.49 -0.56 -7.23
CA LEU A 73 -9.88 -1.54 -6.21
C LEU A 73 -11.30 -1.25 -5.71
N ALA A 74 -11.59 0.00 -5.33
CA ALA A 74 -12.92 0.39 -4.86
C ALA A 74 -14.01 0.16 -5.92
N ARG A 75 -13.70 0.41 -7.20
CA ARG A 75 -14.64 0.10 -8.31
C ARG A 75 -14.93 -1.40 -8.40
N TYR A 76 -13.91 -2.25 -8.24
CA TYR A 76 -14.12 -3.69 -8.22
C TYR A 76 -15.00 -4.10 -7.04
N ASP A 77 -14.70 -3.63 -5.83
CA ASP A 77 -15.43 -3.99 -4.62
C ASP A 77 -16.90 -3.55 -4.69
N LEU A 78 -17.18 -2.34 -5.22
CA LEU A 78 -18.56 -1.89 -5.46
C LEU A 78 -19.31 -2.73 -6.51
N SER A 79 -18.59 -3.30 -7.47
CA SER A 79 -19.17 -4.14 -8.51
C SER A 79 -19.36 -5.60 -8.09
N ASP A 80 -18.69 -6.03 -7.03
CA ASP A 80 -18.70 -7.40 -6.50
C ASP A 80 -19.81 -7.54 -5.44
N THR A 81 -21.05 -7.73 -5.92
CA THR A 81 -22.24 -7.86 -5.07
C THR A 81 -23.00 -9.12 -5.43
N GLU A 82 -23.93 -9.57 -4.58
CA GLU A 82 -24.73 -10.78 -4.85
C GLU A 82 -25.52 -10.71 -6.17
N ARG A 83 -25.84 -9.49 -6.65
CA ARG A 83 -26.70 -9.26 -7.81
C ARG A 83 -25.95 -8.86 -9.08
N SER A 84 -24.70 -8.44 -8.95
CA SER A 84 -23.87 -7.98 -10.05
C SER A 84 -22.48 -8.55 -9.89
N SER A 85 -21.97 -9.18 -10.96
CA SER A 85 -20.60 -9.64 -10.99
C SER A 85 -19.70 -8.61 -11.66
N PRO A 86 -18.44 -8.47 -11.20
CA PRO A 86 -17.46 -7.62 -11.86
C PRO A 86 -17.24 -8.08 -13.30
N THR A 87 -17.16 -7.11 -14.22
CA THR A 87 -16.78 -7.40 -15.61
C THR A 87 -15.35 -7.95 -15.68
N GLU A 88 -15.02 -8.67 -16.76
CA GLU A 88 -13.66 -9.19 -16.97
C GLU A 88 -12.60 -8.07 -16.95
N GLU A 89 -12.94 -6.89 -17.49
CA GLU A 89 -12.08 -5.70 -17.47
C GLU A 89 -11.81 -5.21 -16.03
N MET A 90 -12.84 -5.16 -15.18
CA MET A 90 -12.68 -4.76 -13.77
C MET A 90 -11.83 -5.77 -12.99
N SER A 91 -12.08 -7.06 -13.21
CA SER A 91 -11.31 -8.16 -12.61
C SER A 91 -9.84 -8.12 -13.02
N LYS A 92 -9.56 -7.87 -14.31
CA LYS A 92 -8.21 -7.67 -14.83
C LYS A 92 -7.56 -6.43 -14.22
N GLY A 93 -8.27 -5.30 -14.15
CA GLY A 93 -7.78 -4.07 -13.54
C GLY A 93 -7.39 -4.28 -12.07
N ARG A 94 -8.20 -4.98 -11.29
CA ARG A 94 -7.86 -5.39 -9.92
C ARG A 94 -6.61 -6.25 -9.87
N ALA A 95 -6.53 -7.28 -10.71
CA ALA A 95 -5.37 -8.19 -10.74
C ALA A 95 -4.07 -7.44 -11.09
N ASP A 96 -4.12 -6.50 -12.04
CA ASP A 96 -2.97 -5.68 -12.43
C ASP A 96 -2.52 -4.74 -11.30
N VAL A 97 -3.46 -4.16 -10.55
CA VAL A 97 -3.14 -3.35 -9.35
C VAL A 97 -2.51 -4.21 -8.26
N ILE A 98 -3.03 -5.40 -7.98
CA ILE A 98 -2.44 -6.31 -6.98
C ILE A 98 -1.01 -6.71 -7.38
N LYS A 99 -0.76 -7.07 -8.64
CA LYS A 99 0.59 -7.37 -9.14
C LYS A 99 1.55 -6.18 -9.01
N TRP A 100 1.06 -4.97 -9.24
CA TRP A 100 1.84 -3.76 -9.06
C TRP A 100 2.18 -3.51 -7.58
N LEU A 101 1.21 -3.68 -6.67
CA LEU A 101 1.44 -3.58 -5.22
C LEU A 101 2.44 -4.64 -4.73
N GLU A 102 2.38 -5.87 -5.25
CA GLU A 102 3.39 -6.89 -4.99
C GLU A 102 4.78 -6.50 -5.52
N SER A 103 4.85 -5.81 -6.65
CA SER A 103 6.12 -5.31 -7.19
C SER A 103 6.73 -4.22 -6.31
N ILE A 104 5.88 -3.39 -5.68
CA ILE A 104 6.30 -2.41 -4.67
C ILE A 104 6.80 -3.09 -3.40
N SER A 105 6.10 -4.13 -2.92
CA SER A 105 6.50 -4.87 -1.72
C SER A 105 7.79 -5.66 -1.93
N LYS A 106 8.04 -6.15 -3.16
CA LYS A 106 9.30 -6.80 -3.60
C LYS A 106 10.42 -5.80 -3.93
N GLU A 107 10.20 -4.51 -3.72
CA GLU A 107 11.17 -3.44 -3.99
C GLU A 107 11.57 -3.24 -5.46
N LEU A 108 10.83 -3.82 -6.40
CA LEU A 108 11.05 -3.63 -7.84
C LEU A 108 10.58 -2.25 -8.31
N VAL A 109 9.59 -1.68 -7.61
CA VAL A 109 9.04 -0.35 -7.86
C VAL A 109 9.14 0.48 -6.59
N ASN A 110 9.56 1.74 -6.74
CA ASN A 110 9.66 2.69 -5.63
C ASN A 110 8.61 3.77 -5.80
N LEU A 111 7.93 4.10 -4.69
CA LEU A 111 7.04 5.24 -4.61
C LEU A 111 7.87 6.46 -4.21
N ASP A 112 7.57 7.61 -4.82
CA ASP A 112 8.18 8.89 -4.46
C ASP A 112 7.52 9.48 -3.19
N VAL A 113 7.59 8.72 -2.09
CA VAL A 113 7.02 9.08 -0.79
C VAL A 113 8.01 8.82 0.34
N PRO A 114 7.90 9.52 1.48
CA PRO A 114 8.79 9.31 2.62
C PRO A 114 8.80 7.84 3.08
N ARG A 115 9.98 7.23 3.03
CA ARG A 115 10.18 5.83 3.44
C ARG A 115 10.21 5.73 4.96
N ALA A 116 9.58 4.70 5.50
CA ALA A 116 9.74 4.38 6.92
C ALA A 116 11.20 3.98 7.14
N ARG A 117 11.87 4.61 8.11
CA ARG A 117 13.19 4.13 8.53
C ARG A 117 13.00 2.74 9.10
N VAL A 118 13.62 1.74 8.47
CA VAL A 118 13.79 0.43 9.09
C VAL A 118 14.73 0.65 10.28
N THR A 119 14.19 0.64 11.49
CA THR A 119 15.00 0.55 12.71
C THR A 119 15.47 -0.91 12.82
N GLY A 120 16.43 -1.29 11.98
CA GLY A 120 16.89 -2.68 11.87
C GLY A 120 17.84 -2.87 10.69
N THR A 121 19.13 -2.69 10.99
CA THR A 121 20.32 -3.06 10.20
C THR A 121 20.41 -2.49 8.78
N ASP A 122 21.03 -1.31 8.62
CA ASP A 122 22.08 -1.08 7.59
C ASP A 122 22.69 0.34 7.67
N GLN A 123 23.31 0.62 8.81
CA GLN A 123 24.56 1.37 8.82
C GLN A 123 25.65 0.46 9.37
N VAL A 124 25.83 -0.72 8.75
CA VAL A 124 27.08 -1.46 8.86
C VAL A 124 28.07 -0.80 7.90
N GLY A 125 28.49 0.42 8.24
CA GLY A 125 29.86 0.84 7.99
C GLY A 125 30.76 0.03 8.93
N SER A 126 30.87 -1.28 8.71
CA SER A 126 31.81 -2.12 9.43
C SER A 126 32.78 -2.68 8.40
N GLY A 127 33.83 -1.91 8.15
CA GLY A 127 35.09 -2.49 7.73
C GLY A 127 35.54 -3.59 8.71
N PRO A 128 36.61 -4.33 8.38
CA PRO A 128 37.10 -5.42 9.21
C PRO A 128 37.33 -4.94 10.65
N ARG A 129 36.49 -5.38 11.59
CA ARG A 129 36.68 -5.12 13.01
C ARG A 129 37.62 -6.19 13.55
N ILE A 130 38.92 -5.90 13.51
CA ILE A 130 39.92 -6.65 14.26
C ILE A 130 39.69 -6.34 15.74
N SER A 131 39.11 -7.30 16.46
CA SER A 131 39.11 -7.29 17.93
C SER A 131 40.37 -8.02 18.38
N ASP A 132 41.45 -7.26 18.62
CA ASP A 132 42.62 -7.83 19.27
C ASP A 132 42.32 -7.91 20.77
N ARG A 133 42.06 -9.12 21.26
CA ARG A 133 42.00 -9.38 22.70
C ARG A 133 43.42 -9.22 23.23
N GLY A 134 43.65 -8.15 24.01
CA GLY A 134 44.91 -7.92 24.69
C GLY A 134 45.42 -9.21 25.34
N ARG A 135 46.65 -9.63 24.99
CA ARG A 135 47.26 -10.87 25.46
C ARG A 135 47.35 -10.84 26.99
N VAL A 136 46.61 -11.74 27.65
CA VAL A 136 46.57 -11.85 29.13
C VAL A 136 47.80 -12.55 29.70
N PHE A 137 48.64 -13.18 28.86
CA PHE A 137 49.90 -13.79 29.28
C PHE A 137 51.08 -13.05 28.64
N SER A 138 51.68 -12.15 29.40
CA SER A 138 52.99 -11.59 29.10
C SER A 138 54.02 -12.15 30.09
N GLN A 139 55.29 -12.21 29.67
CA GLN A 139 56.38 -12.71 30.52
C GLN A 139 56.57 -11.87 31.80
N ASP A 140 56.07 -10.62 31.79
CA ASP A 140 56.03 -9.71 32.94
C ASP A 140 55.02 -10.13 34.02
N THR A 141 53.90 -10.76 33.64
CA THR A 141 52.83 -11.16 34.60
C THR A 141 53.13 -12.45 35.37
N LEU A 142 54.31 -13.04 35.21
CA LEU A 142 54.67 -14.38 35.73
C LEU A 142 55.81 -14.40 36.77
N ARG A 143 56.12 -13.26 37.42
CA ARG A 143 57.05 -13.22 38.56
C ARG A 143 56.30 -12.91 39.85
N GLY A 144 55.92 -13.94 40.61
CA GLY A 144 55.27 -13.75 41.91
C GLY A 144 54.76 -15.00 42.64
N PHE A 145 55.29 -16.19 42.36
CA PHE A 145 55.10 -17.38 43.21
C PHE A 145 56.47 -17.89 43.66
#